data_AF-A0A7D5M416-F1
#
_entry.id   AF-A0A7D5M416-F1
#
_cell.length_a   1.000
_cell.length_b   1.000
_cell.length_c   1.000
_cell.angle_alpha   90.00
_cell.angle_beta   90.00
_cell.angle_gamma   90.00
#
_symmetry.space_group_name_H-M   'P 1'
#
loop_
_entity.id
_entity.type
_entity.pdbx_description
1 polymer ?
#
loop_
_entity_poly.entity_id
_entity_poly.type
_entity_poly.pdbx_seq_one_letter_code
_entity_poly.pdbx_strand_id
1 'polypeptide(L)'
;MTRHWFTTYLTDNYSQKKHLGLDIGCGKQPYKEIYNCEYVGIDIPLEQMTDVKEKPNCFATGENLPFKDNSFDFVTSFSVIPYVENIDNFLNEMYRVCKDNAFVVISIMNLRALARDPNGHYPNKFSSSQLEKKLSKHGFKSIKFKNLKALFWSTYFDLTSVYSYAIVKCVKNESKSIKNNQTNVWANTSTRQSTRSKLMRNPKLYSFSRQVYRKYCTLTQSLHTLPTFLIIGAAKCGTSSLYDYLMQHPCVGNSLTKQIHFFDRYYDRQISWYKVCFPFVWEKFFIEKIKHKNFASGEATAHYMTHPLAAVRAHKVVPDAKIIVMLRNPIDRAYSHYQMEREHKNEDLTFEDAIEKESERIKGEIEEMLNNKNNSGRNYPHRAYIKSGEYLEQIKPWMKLYPKENFMFINSEEFNKNPSLVYNQVLIFLGLDPFELKNYEKIRKRKYEKMNSDVRKKLIEYYRPYNQNLFKFLGINFNWDE
;
A
#
# COMPACT_ATOMS: atom_id res chain seq x y z
N MET A 1 -12.78 4.14 17.59
CA MET A 1 -12.24 3.92 18.95
C MET A 1 -10.77 4.32 19.08
N THR A 2 -9.87 4.01 18.13
CA THR A 2 -8.40 4.27 18.25
C THR A 2 -7.96 5.74 18.13
N ARG A 3 -8.61 6.58 17.30
CA ARG A 3 -8.29 8.02 17.16
C ARG A 3 -8.39 8.76 18.50
N HIS A 4 -9.53 8.60 19.19
CA HIS A 4 -9.81 9.35 20.41
C HIS A 4 -8.83 8.97 21.51
N TRP A 5 -8.61 7.67 21.74
CA TRP A 5 -7.69 7.23 22.79
C TRP A 5 -6.25 7.78 22.62
N PHE A 6 -5.68 7.73 21.41
CA PHE A 6 -4.31 8.22 21.21
C PHE A 6 -4.21 9.74 21.25
N THR A 7 -5.18 10.47 20.67
CA THR A 7 -5.27 11.92 20.80
C THR A 7 -5.43 12.33 22.27
N THR A 8 -6.27 11.62 23.03
CA THR A 8 -6.45 11.80 24.48
C THR A 8 -5.12 11.56 25.20
N TYR A 9 -4.45 10.44 24.93
CA TYR A 9 -3.15 10.11 25.54
C TYR A 9 -2.09 11.19 25.28
N LEU A 10 -1.96 11.67 24.04
CA LEU A 10 -0.98 12.71 23.72
C LEU A 10 -1.32 14.05 24.38
N THR A 11 -2.60 14.43 24.35
CA THR A 11 -3.07 15.67 24.96
C THR A 11 -2.82 15.65 26.46
N ASP A 12 -3.23 14.58 27.14
CA ASP A 12 -3.01 14.37 28.57
C ASP A 12 -1.51 14.47 28.92
N ASN A 13 -0.65 13.66 28.27
CA ASN A 13 0.77 13.61 28.64
C ASN A 13 1.57 14.87 28.30
N TYR A 14 1.26 15.56 27.19
CA TYR A 14 2.03 16.72 26.75
C TYR A 14 1.50 18.05 27.27
N SER A 15 0.26 18.10 27.76
CA SER A 15 -0.31 19.26 28.48
C SER A 15 0.10 19.31 29.95
N GLN A 16 0.64 18.22 30.53
CA GLN A 16 1.09 18.22 31.91
C GLN A 16 2.16 19.29 32.18
N LYS A 17 1.99 19.99 33.31
CA LYS A 17 2.88 21.07 33.76
C LYS A 17 2.98 22.24 32.76
N LYS A 18 1.93 22.46 31.97
CA LYS A 18 1.74 23.61 31.09
C LYS A 18 0.77 24.57 31.75
N HIS A 19 0.93 25.85 31.46
CA HIS A 19 0.06 26.88 31.97
C HIS A 19 -1.13 27.09 31.02
N LEU A 20 -0.89 27.24 29.71
CA LEU A 20 -1.90 27.70 28.77
C LEU A 20 -1.82 26.95 27.43
N GLY A 21 -2.84 26.16 27.16
CA GLY A 21 -3.04 25.36 25.96
C GLY A 21 -3.95 26.04 24.93
N LEU A 22 -3.58 25.95 23.65
CA LEU A 22 -4.42 26.33 22.51
C LEU A 22 -4.82 25.10 21.70
N ASP A 23 -6.10 24.98 21.36
CA ASP A 23 -6.63 23.97 20.44
C ASP A 23 -7.19 24.63 19.18
N ILE A 24 -6.44 24.53 18.07
CA ILE A 24 -6.78 25.14 16.79
C ILE A 24 -7.71 24.19 16.02
N GLY A 25 -8.89 24.68 15.64
CA GLY A 25 -9.97 23.89 15.03
C GLY A 25 -10.63 22.93 16.01
N CYS A 26 -10.98 23.45 17.19
CA CYS A 26 -11.48 22.67 18.31
C CYS A 26 -12.90 22.10 18.12
N GLY A 27 -13.65 22.55 17.12
CA GLY A 27 -15.05 22.23 16.92
C GLY A 27 -15.87 22.54 18.17
N LYS A 28 -16.58 21.52 18.69
CA LYS A 28 -17.37 21.60 19.91
C LYS A 28 -16.55 21.33 21.19
N GLN A 29 -15.24 21.57 21.15
CA GLN A 29 -14.30 21.38 22.27
C GLN A 29 -14.28 19.97 22.90
N PRO A 30 -14.33 18.87 22.12
CA PRO A 30 -14.51 17.50 22.66
C PRO A 30 -13.32 16.99 23.50
N TYR A 31 -12.21 17.73 23.53
CA TYR A 31 -11.00 17.36 24.26
C TYR A 31 -10.72 18.25 25.47
N LYS A 32 -11.58 19.23 25.76
CA LYS A 32 -11.36 20.23 26.82
C LYS A 32 -11.02 19.61 28.17
N GLU A 33 -11.75 18.57 28.58
CA GLU A 33 -11.56 17.90 29.88
C GLU A 33 -10.24 17.12 30.00
N ILE A 34 -9.50 16.93 28.91
CA ILE A 34 -8.26 16.14 28.86
C ILE A 34 -7.03 17.03 29.05
N TYR A 35 -7.16 18.35 28.93
CA TYR A 35 -6.02 19.26 29.10
C TYR A 35 -5.69 19.40 30.58
N ASN A 36 -4.42 19.14 30.91
CA ASN A 36 -3.87 19.39 32.25
C ASN A 36 -3.33 20.83 32.38
N CYS A 37 -3.93 21.78 31.66
CA CYS A 37 -3.59 23.20 31.65
C CYS A 37 -4.82 24.04 31.28
N GLU A 38 -4.74 25.37 31.38
CA GLU A 38 -5.84 26.24 30.93
C GLU A 38 -6.11 26.02 29.43
N TYR A 39 -7.36 25.75 29.08
CA TYR A 39 -7.76 25.42 27.71
C TYR A 39 -8.38 26.61 26.99
N VAL A 40 -7.85 26.92 25.81
CA VAL A 40 -8.45 27.86 24.86
C VAL A 40 -8.71 27.13 23.54
N GLY A 41 -9.97 26.98 23.16
CA GLY A 41 -10.37 26.45 21.85
C GLY A 41 -10.71 27.56 20.87
N ILE A 42 -10.20 27.46 19.64
CA ILE A 42 -10.53 28.36 18.53
C ILE A 42 -11.07 27.54 17.35
N ASP A 43 -12.06 28.07 16.65
CA ASP A 43 -12.53 27.53 15.37
C ASP A 43 -13.17 28.63 14.51
N ILE A 44 -13.46 28.34 13.24
CA ILE A 44 -14.26 29.23 12.40
C ILE A 44 -15.75 29.15 12.80
N PRO A 45 -16.56 30.20 12.54
CA PRO A 45 -18.00 30.12 12.74
C PRO A 45 -18.61 29.01 11.85
N LEU A 46 -19.32 28.05 12.46
CA LEU A 46 -20.04 27.00 11.75
C LEU A 46 -21.55 27.26 11.83
N GLU A 47 -22.27 27.17 10.70
CA GLU A 47 -23.73 27.40 10.64
C GLU A 47 -24.53 26.51 11.62
N GLN A 48 -23.99 25.33 11.97
CA GLN A 48 -24.63 24.34 12.87
C GLN A 48 -24.28 24.53 14.36
N MET A 49 -23.61 25.62 14.75
CA MET A 49 -23.16 25.88 16.13
C MET A 49 -24.07 26.82 16.93
N THR A 50 -25.20 27.25 16.37
CA THR A 50 -26.11 28.23 17.01
C THR A 50 -26.84 27.69 18.26
N ASP A 51 -27.01 26.36 18.39
CA ASP A 51 -27.82 25.72 19.44
C ASP A 51 -27.07 24.69 20.32
N VAL A 52 -25.76 24.86 20.51
CA VAL A 52 -24.95 23.88 21.27
C VAL A 52 -24.37 24.50 22.55
N LYS A 53 -24.50 23.78 23.67
CA LYS A 53 -23.99 24.21 25.00
C LYS A 53 -22.47 24.50 25.02
N GLU A 54 -21.69 23.82 24.18
CA GLU A 54 -20.23 23.96 24.12
C GLU A 54 -19.80 24.54 22.77
N LYS A 55 -19.15 25.70 22.82
CA LYS A 55 -18.68 26.47 21.67
C LYS A 55 -17.21 26.89 21.87
N PRO A 56 -16.46 27.15 20.78
CA PRO A 56 -15.13 27.73 20.85
C PRO A 56 -15.06 28.96 21.77
N ASN A 57 -13.92 29.16 22.42
CA ASN A 57 -13.66 30.36 23.22
C ASN A 57 -13.51 31.59 22.32
N CYS A 58 -13.05 31.40 21.08
CA CYS A 58 -12.89 32.46 20.09
C CYS A 58 -13.21 31.94 18.69
N PHE A 59 -13.73 32.82 17.84
CA PHE A 59 -13.98 32.53 16.43
C PHE A 59 -12.97 33.26 15.53
N ALA A 60 -12.09 32.51 14.87
CA ALA A 60 -11.14 33.01 13.89
C ALA A 60 -10.48 31.86 13.11
N THR A 61 -9.84 32.17 11.99
CA THR A 61 -9.13 31.18 11.15
C THR A 61 -7.79 30.79 11.77
N GLY A 62 -7.33 29.58 11.50
CA GLY A 62 -5.97 29.17 11.91
C GLY A 62 -4.86 29.94 11.20
N GLU A 63 -5.15 30.51 10.03
CA GLU A 63 -4.29 31.44 9.30
C GLU A 63 -4.22 32.87 9.88
N ASN A 64 -5.05 33.20 10.89
CA ASN A 64 -5.05 34.52 11.51
C ASN A 64 -5.52 34.42 12.98
N LEU A 65 -4.59 34.06 13.87
CA LEU A 65 -4.90 33.78 15.26
C LEU A 65 -4.98 35.09 16.07
N PRO A 66 -6.09 35.38 16.78
CA PRO A 66 -6.32 36.64 17.50
C PRO A 66 -5.62 36.66 18.88
N PHE A 67 -4.42 36.08 18.94
CA PHE A 67 -3.62 35.98 20.16
C PHE A 67 -2.29 36.69 19.98
N LYS A 68 -1.72 37.18 21.08
CA LYS A 68 -0.39 37.80 21.07
C LYS A 68 0.68 36.74 20.80
N ASP A 69 1.82 37.20 20.29
CA ASP A 69 3.01 36.37 20.11
C ASP A 69 3.42 35.71 21.44
N ASN A 70 3.94 34.48 21.38
CA ASN A 70 4.47 33.75 22.53
C ASN A 70 3.48 33.61 23.71
N SER A 71 2.20 33.36 23.42
CA SER A 71 1.14 33.22 24.43
C SER A 71 1.05 31.80 25.00
N PHE A 72 1.24 30.76 24.18
CA PHE A 72 0.90 29.38 24.54
C PHE A 72 2.14 28.50 24.73
N ASP A 73 2.15 27.67 25.79
CA ASP A 73 3.20 26.68 26.03
C ASP A 73 2.81 25.25 25.59
N PHE A 74 1.55 25.07 25.19
CA PHE A 74 1.04 23.87 24.54
C PHE A 74 0.06 24.22 23.43
N VAL A 75 0.21 23.62 22.24
CA VAL A 75 -0.69 23.85 21.10
C VAL A 75 -1.07 22.52 20.44
N THR A 76 -2.34 22.37 20.09
CA THR A 76 -2.84 21.24 19.33
C THR A 76 -3.55 21.68 18.05
N SER A 77 -3.59 20.77 17.09
CA SER A 77 -4.43 20.92 15.90
C SER A 77 -4.79 19.53 15.37
N PHE A 78 -6.08 19.19 15.40
CA PHE A 78 -6.57 17.87 15.05
C PHE A 78 -7.48 17.91 13.82
N SER A 79 -7.03 17.29 12.72
CA SER A 79 -7.74 17.21 11.43
C SER A 79 -8.04 18.56 10.75
N VAL A 80 -7.35 19.63 11.13
CA VAL A 80 -7.54 20.97 10.54
C VAL A 80 -6.73 21.16 9.25
N ILE A 81 -5.44 20.85 9.29
CA ILE A 81 -4.48 21.09 8.19
C ILE A 81 -4.98 20.63 6.81
N PRO A 82 -5.67 19.48 6.64
CA PRO A 82 -6.19 19.09 5.34
C PRO A 82 -7.11 20.12 4.66
N TYR A 83 -7.78 20.99 5.44
CA TYR A 83 -8.73 22.00 4.98
C TYR A 83 -8.15 23.42 4.89
N VAL A 84 -6.94 23.62 5.42
CA VAL A 84 -6.27 24.94 5.45
C VAL A 84 -5.97 25.39 4.03
N GLU A 85 -6.22 26.66 3.70
CA GLU A 85 -5.96 27.18 2.36
C GLU A 85 -4.46 27.49 2.19
N ASN A 86 -3.90 28.24 3.15
CA ASN A 86 -2.50 28.61 3.15
C ASN A 86 -1.77 28.00 4.35
N ILE A 87 -1.22 26.79 4.12
CA ILE A 87 -0.53 26.06 5.17
C ILE A 87 0.71 26.77 5.70
N ASP A 88 1.46 27.48 4.84
CA ASP A 88 2.65 28.21 5.30
C ASP A 88 2.27 29.32 6.27
N ASN A 89 1.18 30.04 5.99
CA ASN A 89 0.66 31.07 6.88
C ASN A 89 0.10 30.48 8.18
N PHE A 90 -0.70 29.41 8.11
CA PHE A 90 -1.19 28.68 9.28
C PHE A 90 -0.05 28.23 10.21
N LEU A 91 1.03 27.67 9.65
CA LEU A 91 2.18 27.22 10.44
C LEU A 91 2.99 28.39 11.00
N ASN A 92 3.08 29.52 10.29
CA ASN A 92 3.70 30.74 10.80
C ASN A 92 2.91 31.34 11.96
N GLU A 93 1.58 31.40 11.87
CA GLU A 93 0.71 31.85 12.95
C GLU A 93 0.79 30.94 14.18
N MET A 94 0.74 29.63 13.97
CA MET A 94 0.96 28.65 15.03
C MET A 94 2.32 28.86 15.70
N TYR A 95 3.39 29.07 14.92
CA TYR A 95 4.71 29.37 15.45
C TYR A 95 4.73 30.69 16.22
N ARG A 96 4.09 31.75 15.70
CA ARG A 96 4.04 33.08 16.30
C ARG A 96 3.45 33.03 17.71
N VAL A 97 2.32 32.35 17.89
CA VAL A 97 1.63 32.27 19.18
C VAL A 97 2.29 31.28 20.17
N CYS A 98 3.12 30.35 19.69
CA CYS A 98 3.89 29.44 20.54
C CYS A 98 5.02 30.18 21.28
N LYS A 99 5.13 29.95 22.60
CA LYS A 99 6.32 30.26 23.39
C LYS A 99 7.54 29.47 22.90
N ASP A 100 8.74 29.93 23.23
CA ASP A 100 9.92 29.11 23.06
C ASP A 100 9.78 27.79 23.84
N ASN A 101 10.23 26.69 23.22
CA ASN A 101 10.09 25.32 23.73
C ASN A 101 8.66 24.83 24.00
N ALA A 102 7.62 25.55 23.51
CA ALA A 102 6.24 25.09 23.56
C ALA A 102 6.08 23.74 22.84
N PHE A 103 5.26 22.84 23.40
CA PHE A 103 4.95 21.57 22.77
C PHE A 103 3.80 21.73 21.78
N VAL A 104 3.94 21.14 20.60
CA VAL A 104 2.90 21.15 19.58
C VAL A 104 2.57 19.73 19.16
N VAL A 105 1.29 19.37 19.23
CA VAL A 105 0.78 18.05 18.84
C VAL A 105 -0.22 18.20 17.70
N ILE A 106 0.11 17.63 16.56
CA ILE A 106 -0.72 17.70 15.36
C ILE A 106 -1.14 16.29 14.95
N SER A 107 -2.41 16.12 14.61
CA SER A 107 -2.93 14.93 13.95
C SER A 107 -3.67 15.33 12.68
N ILE A 108 -3.46 14.60 11.59
CA ILE A 108 -4.18 14.76 10.33
C ILE A 108 -4.58 13.39 9.80
N MET A 109 -5.60 13.34 8.94
CA MET A 109 -5.83 12.13 8.13
C MET A 109 -4.60 11.86 7.27
N ASN A 110 -4.09 10.63 7.28
CA ASN A 110 -2.88 10.30 6.54
C ASN A 110 -3.15 10.09 5.04
N LEU A 111 -2.06 9.97 4.27
CA LEU A 111 -2.12 9.74 2.83
C LEU A 111 -2.97 8.53 2.43
N ARG A 112 -3.06 7.47 3.26
CA ARG A 112 -3.90 6.29 2.96
C ARG A 112 -5.39 6.62 3.08
N ALA A 113 -5.76 7.45 4.05
CA ALA A 113 -7.12 7.95 4.22
C ALA A 113 -7.51 8.95 3.13
N LEU A 114 -6.58 9.84 2.76
CA LEU A 114 -6.79 10.94 1.80
C LEU A 114 -6.52 10.57 0.33
N ALA A 115 -5.96 9.38 0.07
CA ALA A 115 -5.87 8.78 -1.27
C ALA A 115 -7.26 8.44 -1.86
N ARG A 116 -8.32 8.52 -1.04
CA ARG A 116 -9.72 8.27 -1.39
C ARG A 116 -10.50 9.56 -1.73
N ASP A 117 -9.83 10.69 -1.89
CA ASP A 117 -10.41 11.97 -2.32
C ASP A 117 -10.07 12.27 -3.79
N PRO A 118 -10.93 11.84 -4.75
CA PRO A 118 -10.71 11.99 -6.18
C PRO A 118 -10.92 13.42 -6.70
N ASN A 119 -11.52 14.31 -5.91
CA ASN A 119 -11.94 15.64 -6.34
C ASN A 119 -10.99 16.75 -5.85
N GLY A 120 -9.96 16.41 -5.06
CA GLY A 120 -8.95 17.38 -4.61
C GLY A 120 -9.41 18.33 -3.51
N HIS A 121 -10.44 17.98 -2.73
CA HIS A 121 -10.97 18.82 -1.65
C HIS A 121 -9.97 19.09 -0.53
N TYR A 122 -8.94 18.26 -0.39
CA TYR A 122 -7.89 18.44 0.62
C TYR A 122 -6.57 18.85 -0.04
N PRO A 123 -6.24 20.15 -0.13
CA PRO A 123 -4.98 20.61 -0.73
C PRO A 123 -3.75 20.13 0.04
N ASN A 124 -3.90 19.83 1.33
CA ASN A 124 -2.80 19.56 2.25
C ASN A 124 -2.78 18.10 2.72
N LYS A 125 -2.08 17.24 1.96
CA LYS A 125 -1.95 15.80 2.25
C LYS A 125 -0.50 15.47 2.66
N PHE A 126 -0.31 14.99 3.89
CA PHE A 126 1.03 14.62 4.39
C PHE A 126 1.04 13.25 5.06
N SER A 127 2.16 12.52 4.91
CA SER A 127 2.60 11.54 5.91
C SER A 127 3.14 12.26 7.15
N SER A 128 3.31 11.55 8.28
CA SER A 128 3.93 12.15 9.48
C SER A 128 5.33 12.71 9.21
N SER A 129 6.13 12.03 8.38
CA SER A 129 7.46 12.51 7.99
C SER A 129 7.41 13.77 7.12
N GLN A 130 6.46 13.85 6.19
CA GLN A 130 6.27 15.05 5.37
C GLN A 130 5.75 16.22 6.19
N LEU A 131 4.82 15.96 7.12
CA LEU A 131 4.29 16.96 8.04
C LEU A 131 5.40 17.52 8.92
N GLU A 132 6.24 16.67 9.51
CA GLU A 132 7.40 17.11 10.30
C GLU A 132 8.41 17.91 9.49
N LYS A 133 8.68 17.50 8.25
CA LYS A 133 9.57 18.25 7.36
C LYS A 133 8.99 19.61 7.00
N LYS A 134 7.67 19.73 6.85
CA LYS A 134 7.00 21.01 6.63
C LYS A 134 7.15 21.88 7.88
N LEU A 135 6.77 21.36 9.05
CA LEU A 135 6.92 22.02 10.36
C LEU A 135 8.35 22.50 10.62
N SER A 136 9.38 21.72 10.26
CA SER A 136 10.77 22.13 10.49
C SER A 136 11.19 23.38 9.73
N LYS A 137 10.53 23.70 8.61
CA LYS A 137 10.78 24.95 7.87
C LYS A 137 10.25 26.18 8.58
N HIS A 138 9.33 26.02 9.52
CA HIS A 138 8.67 27.08 10.29
C HIS A 138 9.15 27.14 11.75
N GLY A 139 10.35 26.60 12.05
CA GLY A 139 10.95 26.73 13.39
C GLY A 139 10.51 25.66 14.41
N PHE A 140 9.92 24.55 13.96
CA PHE A 140 9.57 23.43 14.82
C PHE A 140 10.60 22.29 14.76
N LYS A 141 10.85 21.63 15.89
CA LYS A 141 11.82 20.53 16.01
C LYS A 141 11.14 19.26 16.48
N SER A 142 11.21 18.19 15.68
CA SER A 142 10.67 16.88 16.04
C SER A 142 11.36 16.33 17.29
N ILE A 143 10.57 15.82 18.24
CA ILE A 143 11.10 15.21 19.46
C ILE A 143 11.17 13.67 19.38
N LYS A 144 10.72 13.07 18.26
CA LYS A 144 10.67 11.61 18.07
C LYS A 144 12.04 10.96 18.27
N PHE A 145 13.10 11.53 17.72
CA PHE A 145 14.45 10.94 17.79
C PHE A 145 15.08 10.97 19.19
N LYS A 146 14.60 11.83 20.09
CA LYS A 146 15.10 11.93 21.47
C LYS A 146 14.25 11.13 22.46
N ASN A 147 13.10 10.60 22.04
CA ASN A 147 12.19 9.85 22.90
C ASN A 147 11.74 8.56 22.20
N LEU A 148 12.35 7.44 22.58
CA LEU A 148 12.06 6.12 21.99
C LEU A 148 10.59 5.71 22.10
N LYS A 149 9.87 6.13 23.16
CA LYS A 149 8.42 5.86 23.27
C LYS A 149 7.65 6.67 22.23
N ALA A 150 7.97 7.95 22.06
CA ALA A 150 7.35 8.79 21.04
C ALA A 150 7.66 8.29 19.61
N LEU A 151 8.89 7.84 19.36
CA LEU A 151 9.30 7.22 18.09
C LEU A 151 8.54 5.91 17.81
N PHE A 152 8.45 5.04 18.82
CA PHE A 152 7.73 3.78 18.72
C PHE A 152 6.26 4.01 18.40
N TRP A 153 5.58 4.85 19.17
CA TRP A 153 4.17 5.13 18.96
C TRP A 153 3.93 5.81 17.62
N SER A 154 4.72 6.80 17.24
CA SER A 154 4.52 7.44 15.93
C SER A 154 4.73 6.49 14.76
N THR A 155 5.74 5.63 14.84
CA THR A 155 6.03 4.65 13.78
C THR A 155 4.95 3.57 13.74
N TYR A 156 4.50 3.12 14.91
CA TYR A 156 3.37 2.19 15.04
C TYR A 156 2.12 2.80 14.40
N PHE A 157 1.72 4.01 14.78
CA PHE A 157 0.53 4.69 14.26
C PHE A 157 0.63 5.06 12.78
N ASP A 158 1.82 5.38 12.27
CA ASP A 158 2.03 5.57 10.82
C ASP A 158 1.77 4.30 10.02
N LEU A 159 2.06 3.13 10.60
CA LEU A 159 1.87 1.84 9.97
C LEU A 159 0.44 1.30 10.15
N THR A 160 -0.20 1.59 11.28
CA THR A 160 -1.46 0.97 11.74
C THR A 160 -2.69 1.87 11.62
N SER A 161 -2.51 3.19 11.58
CA SER A 161 -3.61 4.14 11.68
C SER A 161 -3.84 4.85 10.35
N VAL A 162 -5.05 5.36 10.16
CA VAL A 162 -5.45 6.23 9.03
C VAL A 162 -5.11 7.70 9.28
N TYR A 163 -4.30 7.98 10.31
CA TYR A 163 -3.87 9.30 10.74
C TYR A 163 -2.34 9.40 10.76
N SER A 164 -1.84 10.59 10.45
CA SER A 164 -0.45 10.99 10.59
C SER A 164 -0.34 12.00 11.73
N TYR A 165 0.75 11.90 12.50
CA TYR A 165 0.97 12.66 13.71
C TYR A 165 2.36 13.30 13.72
N ALA A 166 2.42 14.54 14.19
CA ALA A 166 3.65 15.23 14.52
C ALA A 166 3.64 15.66 15.98
N ILE A 167 4.74 15.39 16.68
CA ILE A 167 4.97 15.87 18.04
C ILE A 167 6.29 16.64 17.99
N VAL A 168 6.19 17.96 18.15
CA VAL A 168 7.31 18.88 17.92
C VAL A 168 7.43 19.89 19.05
N LYS A 169 8.59 20.53 19.14
CA LYS A 169 8.79 21.73 19.97
C LYS A 169 8.95 22.96 19.09
N CYS A 170 8.36 24.07 19.50
CA CYS A 170 8.69 25.39 18.96
C CYS A 170 10.10 25.80 19.44
N VAL A 171 10.95 26.29 18.54
CA VAL A 171 12.30 26.77 18.87
C VAL A 171 12.45 28.21 18.37
N LYS A 172 12.62 29.15 19.29
CA LYS A 172 12.89 30.56 19.00
C LYS A 172 14.42 30.78 19.01
N ASN A 173 14.97 31.52 18.05
CA ASN A 173 16.36 31.97 18.01
C ASN A 173 17.49 30.92 17.80
N GLU A 174 17.26 29.82 17.07
CA GLU A 174 18.37 29.22 16.30
C GLU A 174 18.52 30.05 15.02
N SER A 175 19.65 30.74 14.85
CA SER A 175 20.01 31.43 13.61
C SER A 175 19.76 30.49 12.42
N LYS A 176 19.20 31.02 11.32
CA LYS A 176 18.95 30.31 10.05
C LYS A 176 20.28 29.84 9.40
N SER A 177 21.08 29.04 10.09
CA SER A 177 22.19 28.28 9.55
C SER A 177 21.71 26.85 9.38
N ILE A 178 21.02 26.60 8.27
CA ILE A 178 20.72 25.25 7.82
C ILE A 178 22.06 24.64 7.38
N LYS A 179 22.84 24.12 8.34
CA LYS A 179 23.82 23.08 8.03
C LYS A 179 23.03 21.83 7.70
N ASN A 180 23.00 21.52 6.40
CA ASN A 180 22.53 20.27 5.81
C ASN A 180 23.24 19.06 6.43
N ASN A 181 22.83 18.62 7.61
CA ASN A 181 23.09 17.27 8.10
C ASN A 181 21.85 16.43 7.84
N GLN A 182 21.71 16.03 6.58
CA GLN A 182 20.74 15.03 6.13
C GLN A 182 21.12 13.65 6.68
N THR A 183 20.38 13.16 7.67
CA THR A 183 20.10 11.73 7.81
C THR A 183 18.69 11.47 7.29
N ASN A 184 18.58 11.42 5.96
CA ASN A 184 17.36 11.09 5.23
C ASN A 184 16.97 9.63 5.46
N VAL A 185 15.92 9.42 6.26
CA VAL A 185 15.30 8.12 6.46
C VAL A 185 13.81 8.28 6.09
N TRP A 186 13.51 7.88 4.85
CA TRP A 186 12.19 7.71 4.21
C TRP A 186 11.54 8.91 3.49
N ALA A 187 11.88 9.04 2.21
CA ALA A 187 11.00 9.54 1.15
C ALA A 187 11.06 8.59 -0.07
N ASN A 188 10.08 8.75 -0.94
CA ASN A 188 9.53 7.76 -1.86
C ASN A 188 10.47 7.29 -2.98
N THR A 189 10.31 6.02 -3.37
CA THR A 189 10.76 5.27 -4.58
C THR A 189 12.08 5.66 -5.28
N SER A 190 12.34 6.93 -5.60
CA SER A 190 13.64 7.46 -6.04
C SER A 190 14.67 7.54 -4.90
N THR A 191 14.25 7.80 -3.66
CA THR A 191 15.18 7.83 -2.51
C THR A 191 15.54 6.43 -2.06
N ARG A 192 14.64 5.45 -2.18
CA ARG A 192 14.93 4.02 -1.93
C ARG A 192 16.07 3.50 -2.79
N GLN A 193 16.16 3.95 -4.06
CA GLN A 193 17.29 3.63 -4.94
C GLN A 193 18.57 4.35 -4.52
N SER A 194 18.49 5.61 -4.05
CA SER A 194 19.63 6.41 -3.57
C SER A 194 20.22 5.93 -2.22
N THR A 195 19.39 5.59 -1.24
CA THR A 195 19.84 5.03 0.04
C THR A 195 20.28 3.58 -0.14
N ARG A 196 19.58 2.79 -0.96
CA ARG A 196 20.04 1.46 -1.36
C ARG A 196 21.37 1.54 -2.09
N SER A 197 21.60 2.50 -2.99
CA SER A 197 22.90 2.63 -3.67
C SER A 197 24.02 3.05 -2.71
N LYS A 198 23.74 3.90 -1.71
CA LYS A 198 24.69 4.24 -0.64
C LYS A 198 24.95 3.09 0.36
N LEU A 199 23.91 2.34 0.74
CA LEU A 199 24.03 1.13 1.58
C LEU A 199 24.74 -0.01 0.84
N MET A 200 24.42 -0.25 -0.43
CA MET A 200 25.07 -1.27 -1.27
C MET A 200 26.55 -0.94 -1.53
N ARG A 201 26.95 0.34 -1.47
CA ARG A 201 28.36 0.77 -1.50
C ARG A 201 29.14 0.42 -0.21
N ASN A 202 28.45 0.09 0.90
CA ASN A 202 29.08 -0.37 2.14
C ASN A 202 28.52 -1.74 2.56
N PRO A 203 29.18 -2.85 2.16
CA PRO A 203 28.69 -4.21 2.40
C PRO A 203 28.44 -4.53 3.87
N LYS A 204 29.23 -3.98 4.80
CA LYS A 204 29.09 -4.19 6.25
C LYS A 204 27.84 -3.48 6.81
N LEU A 205 27.60 -2.24 6.39
CA LEU A 205 26.41 -1.49 6.81
C LEU A 205 25.13 -2.12 6.25
N TYR A 206 25.16 -2.57 5.00
CA TYR A 206 24.05 -3.27 4.36
C TYR A 206 23.74 -4.61 5.06
N SER A 207 24.76 -5.43 5.33
CA SER A 207 24.56 -6.71 6.02
C SER A 207 24.02 -6.52 7.44
N PHE A 208 24.50 -5.53 8.18
CA PHE A 208 23.99 -5.16 9.50
C PHE A 208 22.52 -4.70 9.43
N SER A 209 22.19 -3.77 8.53
CA SER A 209 20.80 -3.29 8.38
C SER A 209 19.82 -4.41 8.01
N ARG A 210 20.25 -5.35 7.16
CA ARG A 210 19.46 -6.54 6.80
C ARG A 210 19.25 -7.45 8.00
N GLN A 211 20.26 -7.63 8.86
CA GLN A 211 20.13 -8.40 10.10
C GLN A 211 19.16 -7.75 11.08
N VAL A 212 19.26 -6.42 11.30
CA VAL A 212 18.33 -5.67 12.15
C VAL A 212 16.90 -5.79 11.63
N TYR A 213 16.69 -5.61 10.33
CA TYR A 213 15.37 -5.74 9.70
C TYR A 213 14.82 -7.17 9.81
N ARG A 214 15.66 -8.20 9.64
CA ARG A 214 15.25 -9.60 9.86
C ARG A 214 14.85 -9.85 11.31
N LYS A 215 15.61 -9.34 12.28
CA LYS A 215 15.25 -9.42 13.72
C LYS A 215 13.90 -8.75 13.98
N TYR A 216 13.68 -7.54 13.43
CA TYR A 216 12.38 -6.87 13.50
C TYR A 216 11.25 -7.75 12.94
N CYS A 217 11.44 -8.34 11.75
CA CYS A 217 10.44 -9.22 11.16
C CYS A 217 10.14 -10.42 12.06
N THR A 218 11.17 -11.08 12.59
CA THR A 218 11.01 -12.22 13.50
C THR A 218 10.31 -11.85 14.80
N LEU A 219 10.61 -10.69 15.39
CA LEU A 219 10.00 -10.21 16.63
C LEU A 219 8.55 -9.79 16.46
N THR A 220 8.16 -9.30 15.28
CA THR A 220 6.82 -8.74 15.03
C THR A 220 5.90 -9.69 14.27
N GLN A 221 6.40 -10.82 13.74
CA GLN A 221 5.62 -11.70 12.87
C GLN A 221 4.29 -12.20 13.47
N SER A 222 4.22 -12.41 14.78
CA SER A 222 3.00 -12.90 15.46
C SER A 222 1.90 -11.84 15.52
N LEU A 223 2.27 -10.57 15.33
CA LEU A 223 1.33 -9.45 15.28
C LEU A 223 0.67 -9.32 13.92
N HIS A 224 1.14 -10.03 12.90
CA HIS A 224 0.65 -9.94 11.53
C HIS A 224 -0.08 -11.22 11.08
N THR A 225 -1.06 -11.01 10.21
CA THR A 225 -1.82 -12.08 9.56
C THR A 225 -1.01 -12.72 8.43
N LEU A 226 -1.46 -13.89 7.98
CA LEU A 226 -1.10 -14.43 6.67
C LEU A 226 -2.23 -14.10 5.67
N PRO A 227 -1.93 -14.10 4.36
CA PRO A 227 -2.97 -13.88 3.37
C PRO A 227 -3.96 -15.04 3.35
N THR A 228 -5.23 -14.71 3.15
CA THR A 228 -6.33 -15.64 2.92
C THR A 228 -6.56 -15.91 1.44
N PHE A 229 -5.97 -15.11 0.55
CA PHE A 229 -6.02 -15.36 -0.90
C PHE A 229 -4.74 -14.95 -1.62
N LEU A 230 -4.50 -15.58 -2.77
CA LEU A 230 -3.39 -15.28 -3.68
C LEU A 230 -3.93 -15.12 -5.11
N ILE A 231 -3.66 -13.98 -5.75
CA ILE A 231 -3.87 -13.81 -7.20
C ILE A 231 -2.56 -14.20 -7.89
N ILE A 232 -2.47 -15.46 -8.30
CA ILE A 232 -1.19 -16.07 -8.71
C ILE A 232 -0.81 -15.81 -10.17
N GLY A 233 -1.73 -15.29 -10.96
CA GLY A 233 -1.53 -15.14 -12.39
C GLY A 233 -2.83 -14.95 -13.17
N ALA A 234 -2.76 -14.92 -14.49
CA ALA A 234 -1.53 -14.88 -15.29
C ALA A 234 -1.07 -13.43 -15.53
N ALA A 235 0.20 -13.25 -15.87
CA ALA A 235 0.71 -11.94 -16.25
C ALA A 235 -0.06 -11.39 -17.46
N LYS A 236 -0.32 -10.08 -17.47
CA LYS A 236 -1.07 -9.38 -18.54
C LYS A 236 -2.57 -9.70 -18.67
N CYS A 237 -3.15 -10.32 -17.62
CA CYS A 237 -4.57 -10.69 -17.54
C CYS A 237 -5.40 -9.75 -16.63
N GLY A 238 -4.92 -8.55 -16.31
CA GLY A 238 -5.69 -7.60 -15.49
C GLY A 238 -5.57 -7.76 -13.97
N THR A 239 -4.61 -8.56 -13.48
CA THR A 239 -4.39 -8.79 -12.03
C THR A 239 -4.13 -7.53 -11.21
N SER A 240 -3.60 -6.45 -11.83
CA SER A 240 -3.46 -5.16 -11.14
C SER A 240 -4.81 -4.53 -10.85
N SER A 241 -5.66 -4.39 -11.86
CA SER A 241 -6.99 -3.79 -11.70
C SER A 241 -7.82 -4.58 -10.68
N LEU A 242 -7.84 -5.92 -10.76
CA LEU A 242 -8.57 -6.73 -9.78
C LEU A 242 -8.05 -6.53 -8.35
N TYR A 243 -6.73 -6.57 -8.16
CA TYR A 243 -6.13 -6.32 -6.84
C TYR A 243 -6.51 -4.94 -6.31
N ASP A 244 -6.40 -3.90 -7.15
CA ASP A 244 -6.71 -2.53 -6.75
C ASP A 244 -8.22 -2.33 -6.46
N TYR A 245 -9.11 -3.08 -7.12
CA TYR A 245 -10.54 -3.11 -6.78
C TYR A 245 -10.78 -3.78 -5.42
N LEU A 246 -10.08 -4.89 -5.13
CA LEU A 246 -10.19 -5.57 -3.84
C LEU A 246 -9.69 -4.69 -2.69
N MET A 247 -8.59 -3.94 -2.88
CA MET A 247 -8.04 -3.06 -1.84
C MET A 247 -8.96 -1.88 -1.47
N GLN A 248 -10.00 -1.61 -2.27
CA GLN A 248 -11.02 -0.60 -1.95
C GLN A 248 -12.09 -1.13 -0.99
N HIS A 249 -12.24 -2.45 -0.87
CA HIS A 249 -13.23 -3.06 0.02
C HIS A 249 -12.87 -2.84 1.50
N PRO A 250 -13.80 -2.38 2.36
CA PRO A 250 -13.50 -2.02 3.76
C PRO A 250 -13.06 -3.20 4.64
N CYS A 251 -13.38 -4.43 4.23
CA CYS A 251 -13.00 -5.66 4.93
C CYS A 251 -11.83 -6.40 4.27
N VAL A 252 -11.20 -5.80 3.25
CA VAL A 252 -9.97 -6.33 2.67
C VAL A 252 -8.77 -5.56 3.23
N GLY A 253 -7.90 -6.28 3.91
CA GLY A 253 -6.67 -5.73 4.45
C GLY A 253 -5.57 -5.64 3.39
N ASN A 254 -4.84 -4.52 3.41
CA ASN A 254 -3.81 -4.24 2.41
C ASN A 254 -2.53 -5.02 2.65
N SER A 255 -1.94 -5.56 1.58
CA SER A 255 -0.54 -5.97 1.60
C SER A 255 0.41 -4.77 1.40
N LEU A 256 1.68 -4.93 1.77
CA LEU A 256 2.72 -3.91 1.67
C LEU A 256 2.92 -3.42 0.23
N THR A 257 2.78 -4.34 -0.74
CA THR A 257 2.86 -4.07 -2.17
C THR A 257 2.05 -5.13 -2.91
N LYS A 258 1.41 -4.76 -4.03
CA LYS A 258 0.69 -5.70 -4.91
C LYS A 258 1.45 -7.02 -5.14
N GLN A 259 2.73 -6.94 -5.49
CA GLN A 259 3.56 -8.10 -5.83
C GLN A 259 4.66 -8.28 -4.78
N ILE A 260 4.50 -9.23 -3.86
CA ILE A 260 5.46 -9.46 -2.78
C ILE A 260 6.63 -10.32 -3.27
N HIS A 261 6.40 -11.20 -4.24
CA HIS A 261 7.42 -12.11 -4.78
C HIS A 261 8.07 -13.02 -3.72
N PHE A 262 7.31 -13.41 -2.69
CA PHE A 262 7.79 -14.34 -1.68
C PHE A 262 8.00 -15.77 -2.22
N PHE A 263 7.01 -16.37 -2.91
CA PHE A 263 7.09 -17.77 -3.32
C PHE A 263 7.96 -18.05 -4.56
N ASP A 264 8.34 -17.03 -5.32
CA ASP A 264 9.26 -17.11 -6.47
C ASP A 264 10.68 -16.62 -6.12
N ARG A 265 10.83 -15.37 -5.63
CA ARG A 265 12.14 -14.70 -5.55
C ARG A 265 12.71 -14.55 -4.14
N TYR A 266 11.85 -14.36 -3.13
CA TYR A 266 12.25 -13.95 -1.79
C TYR A 266 11.97 -14.99 -0.71
N TYR A 267 11.89 -16.27 -1.10
CA TYR A 267 11.56 -17.36 -0.19
C TYR A 267 12.63 -17.54 0.91
N ASP A 268 13.90 -17.20 0.64
CA ASP A 268 15.00 -17.17 1.62
C ASP A 268 14.83 -16.15 2.74
N ARG A 269 13.89 -15.21 2.60
CA ARG A 269 13.62 -14.19 3.62
C ARG A 269 12.82 -14.72 4.80
N GLN A 270 12.38 -15.97 4.74
CA GLN A 270 11.60 -16.66 5.76
C GLN A 270 10.17 -16.12 5.88
N ILE A 271 9.31 -16.92 6.52
CA ILE A 271 7.89 -16.61 6.71
C ILE A 271 7.70 -15.36 7.57
N SER A 272 8.63 -15.07 8.49
CA SER A 272 8.57 -13.86 9.32
C SER A 272 8.60 -12.58 8.50
N TRP A 273 9.42 -12.54 7.44
CA TRP A 273 9.43 -11.41 6.50
C TRP A 273 8.11 -11.30 5.73
N TYR A 274 7.56 -12.43 5.30
CA TYR A 274 6.32 -12.49 4.55
C TYR A 274 5.13 -11.97 5.35
N LYS A 275 5.00 -12.39 6.62
CA LYS A 275 3.92 -11.94 7.52
C LYS A 275 3.87 -10.42 7.69
N VAL A 276 5.02 -9.77 7.86
CA VAL A 276 5.11 -8.30 8.01
C VAL A 276 4.60 -7.55 6.76
N CYS A 277 4.49 -8.22 5.61
CA CYS A 277 3.87 -7.64 4.42
C CYS A 277 2.34 -7.57 4.49
N PHE A 278 1.70 -8.10 5.53
CA PHE A 278 0.23 -8.15 5.65
C PHE A 278 -0.26 -7.37 6.88
N PRO A 279 -1.57 -7.11 6.98
CA PRO A 279 -2.18 -6.38 8.10
C PRO A 279 -1.96 -7.07 9.43
N PHE A 280 -2.12 -6.29 10.50
CA PHE A 280 -2.03 -6.82 11.84
C PHE A 280 -3.23 -7.71 12.20
N VAL A 281 -3.02 -8.63 13.14
CA VAL A 281 -4.07 -9.51 13.68
C VAL A 281 -5.21 -8.73 14.33
N TRP A 282 -4.93 -7.56 14.92
CA TRP A 282 -5.97 -6.73 15.53
C TRP A 282 -6.90 -6.06 14.50
N GLU A 283 -6.43 -5.80 13.27
CA GLU A 283 -7.29 -5.31 12.18
C GLU A 283 -8.29 -6.39 11.78
N LYS A 284 -7.81 -7.64 11.61
CA LYS A 284 -8.66 -8.81 11.39
C LYS A 284 -9.66 -8.99 12.54
N PHE A 285 -9.18 -8.99 13.79
CA PHE A 285 -10.02 -9.13 14.98
C PHE A 285 -11.13 -8.07 15.02
N PHE A 286 -10.81 -6.80 14.74
CA PHE A 286 -11.80 -5.73 14.75
C PHE A 286 -12.88 -5.95 13.67
N ILE A 287 -12.50 -6.39 12.48
CA ILE A 287 -13.46 -6.66 11.40
C ILE A 287 -14.35 -7.88 11.74
N GLU A 288 -13.75 -8.98 12.19
CA GLU A 288 -14.48 -10.21 12.46
C GLU A 288 -15.29 -10.19 13.75
N LYS A 289 -14.72 -9.69 14.84
CA LYS A 289 -15.32 -9.79 16.17
C LYS A 289 -16.12 -8.57 16.58
N ILE A 290 -15.74 -7.37 16.13
CA ILE A 290 -16.44 -6.13 16.49
C ILE A 290 -17.43 -5.72 15.42
N LYS A 291 -17.08 -5.85 14.13
CA LYS A 291 -17.99 -5.53 13.02
C LYS A 291 -18.83 -6.73 12.56
N HIS A 292 -18.55 -7.94 13.04
CA HIS A 292 -19.22 -9.17 12.61
C HIS A 292 -19.19 -9.38 11.10
N LYS A 293 -18.05 -9.05 10.45
CA LYS A 293 -17.84 -9.22 9.00
C LYS A 293 -16.66 -10.12 8.70
N ASN A 294 -16.68 -10.79 7.56
CA ASN A 294 -15.54 -11.58 7.12
C ASN A 294 -14.36 -10.69 6.72
N PHE A 295 -13.14 -11.12 7.04
CA PHE A 295 -11.91 -10.43 6.70
C PHE A 295 -11.14 -11.20 5.63
N ALA A 296 -10.65 -10.49 4.63
CA ALA A 296 -9.72 -11.05 3.64
C ALA A 296 -8.45 -10.21 3.53
N SER A 297 -7.34 -10.83 3.19
CA SER A 297 -6.07 -10.14 2.89
C SER A 297 -5.28 -10.99 1.92
N GLY A 298 -4.59 -10.38 0.98
CA GLY A 298 -3.95 -11.13 -0.09
C GLY A 298 -2.95 -10.31 -0.89
N GLU A 299 -2.29 -10.98 -1.82
CA GLU A 299 -1.36 -10.38 -2.77
C GLU A 299 -1.64 -10.85 -4.21
N ALA A 300 -1.01 -10.18 -5.17
CA ALA A 300 -1.18 -10.46 -6.59
C ALA A 300 0.15 -10.54 -7.35
N THR A 301 0.90 -11.62 -7.11
CA THR A 301 2.15 -11.92 -7.82
C THR A 301 1.93 -12.90 -8.97
N ALA A 302 1.86 -12.36 -10.20
CA ALA A 302 1.52 -13.14 -11.39
C ALA A 302 2.58 -14.19 -11.80
N HIS A 303 3.81 -14.07 -11.30
CA HIS A 303 4.90 -15.02 -11.56
C HIS A 303 4.78 -16.32 -10.75
N TYR A 304 3.88 -16.36 -9.75
CA TYR A 304 3.62 -17.58 -8.97
C TYR A 304 3.07 -18.71 -9.83
N MET A 305 2.22 -18.39 -10.80
CA MET A 305 1.67 -19.38 -11.71
C MET A 305 2.77 -20.08 -12.52
N THR A 306 3.78 -19.35 -13.00
CA THR A 306 4.86 -19.89 -13.85
C THR A 306 6.02 -20.52 -13.08
N HIS A 307 6.25 -20.12 -11.82
CA HIS A 307 7.45 -20.54 -11.10
C HIS A 307 7.30 -21.98 -10.56
N PRO A 308 8.20 -22.92 -10.88
CA PRO A 308 7.98 -24.36 -10.66
C PRO A 308 7.85 -24.75 -9.18
N LEU A 309 8.47 -23.99 -8.28
CA LEU A 309 8.41 -24.24 -6.83
C LEU A 309 7.34 -23.43 -6.10
N ALA A 310 6.64 -22.50 -6.76
CA ALA A 310 5.78 -21.56 -6.05
C ALA A 310 4.55 -22.24 -5.44
N ALA A 311 3.93 -23.20 -6.13
CA ALA A 311 2.76 -23.94 -5.63
C ALA A 311 3.06 -24.68 -4.32
N VAL A 312 4.15 -25.45 -4.28
CA VAL A 312 4.60 -26.21 -3.11
C VAL A 312 4.94 -25.28 -1.94
N ARG A 313 5.62 -24.17 -2.22
CA ARG A 313 5.98 -23.16 -1.20
C ARG A 313 4.75 -22.46 -0.64
N ALA A 314 3.81 -22.09 -1.50
CA ALA A 314 2.57 -21.46 -1.10
C ALA A 314 1.76 -22.40 -0.21
N HIS A 315 1.54 -23.65 -0.64
CA HIS A 315 0.76 -24.62 0.13
C HIS A 315 1.38 -24.89 1.51
N LYS A 316 2.71 -24.90 1.62
CA LYS A 316 3.39 -25.04 2.92
C LYS A 316 3.11 -23.89 3.90
N VAL A 317 2.83 -22.69 3.40
CA VAL A 317 2.70 -21.46 4.22
C VAL A 317 1.24 -21.04 4.41
N VAL A 318 0.40 -21.23 3.38
CA VAL A 318 -1.02 -20.84 3.35
C VAL A 318 -1.87 -21.92 2.66
N PRO A 319 -1.98 -23.13 3.25
CA PRO A 319 -2.67 -24.27 2.63
C PRO A 319 -4.14 -24.01 2.32
N ASP A 320 -4.79 -23.15 3.12
CA ASP A 320 -6.22 -22.83 3.00
C ASP A 320 -6.50 -21.59 2.15
N ALA A 321 -5.48 -20.99 1.53
CA ALA A 321 -5.66 -19.78 0.73
C ALA A 321 -6.57 -20.03 -0.47
N LYS A 322 -7.45 -19.06 -0.75
CA LYS A 322 -8.18 -18.97 -2.01
C LYS A 322 -7.21 -18.55 -3.13
N ILE A 323 -7.20 -19.30 -4.22
CA ILE A 323 -6.32 -19.12 -5.36
C ILE A 323 -7.13 -18.52 -6.52
N ILE A 324 -6.79 -17.30 -6.91
CA ILE A 324 -7.44 -16.59 -8.01
C ILE A 324 -6.52 -16.61 -9.22
N VAL A 325 -7.05 -17.07 -10.36
CA VAL A 325 -6.33 -17.19 -11.62
C VAL A 325 -7.10 -16.42 -12.70
N MET A 326 -6.55 -15.29 -13.14
CA MET A 326 -7.07 -14.53 -14.27
C MET A 326 -6.44 -15.03 -15.56
N LEU A 327 -7.25 -15.47 -16.50
CA LEU A 327 -6.79 -15.96 -17.80
C LEU A 327 -7.30 -15.05 -18.90
N ARG A 328 -6.57 -14.99 -20.00
CA ARG A 328 -6.86 -14.15 -21.18
C ARG A 328 -6.58 -14.98 -22.42
N ASN A 329 -7.16 -14.64 -23.57
CA ASN A 329 -6.71 -15.19 -24.84
C ASN A 329 -5.16 -15.20 -24.90
N PRO A 330 -4.52 -16.38 -25.02
CA PRO A 330 -3.08 -16.52 -24.81
C PRO A 330 -2.26 -15.74 -25.85
N ILE A 331 -2.82 -15.52 -27.04
CA ILE A 331 -2.22 -14.72 -28.12
C ILE A 331 -2.13 -13.25 -27.70
N ASP A 332 -3.25 -12.69 -27.24
CA ASP A 332 -3.31 -11.29 -26.80
C ASP A 332 -2.53 -11.05 -25.51
N ARG A 333 -2.46 -12.07 -24.64
CA ARG A 333 -1.60 -12.08 -23.45
C ARG A 333 -0.12 -12.05 -23.84
N ALA A 334 0.31 -12.90 -24.77
CA ALA A 334 1.69 -12.96 -25.27
C ALA A 334 2.11 -11.63 -25.89
N TYR A 335 1.28 -11.07 -26.78
CA TYR A 335 1.56 -9.80 -27.41
C TYR A 335 1.58 -8.63 -26.44
N SER A 336 0.66 -8.61 -25.47
CA SER A 336 0.68 -7.61 -24.39
C SER A 336 1.92 -7.72 -23.51
N HIS A 337 2.47 -8.92 -23.34
CA HIS A 337 3.72 -9.15 -22.62
C HIS A 337 4.92 -8.61 -23.41
N TYR A 338 5.03 -8.97 -24.69
CA TYR A 338 6.03 -8.44 -25.61
C TYR A 338 6.07 -6.91 -25.61
N GLN A 339 4.91 -6.26 -25.78
CA GLN A 339 4.82 -4.80 -25.82
C GLN A 339 5.26 -4.13 -24.51
N MET A 340 5.08 -4.81 -23.38
CA MET A 340 5.58 -4.32 -22.08
C MET A 340 7.10 -4.40 -21.98
N GLU A 341 7.70 -5.48 -22.48
CA GLU A 341 9.16 -5.65 -22.46
C GLU A 341 9.85 -4.72 -23.48
N ARG A 342 9.22 -4.43 -24.62
CA ARG A 342 9.63 -3.36 -25.54
C ARG A 342 9.67 -2.00 -24.85
N GLU A 343 8.60 -1.62 -24.15
CA GLU A 343 8.53 -0.35 -23.41
C GLU A 343 9.60 -0.28 -22.30
N HIS A 344 9.86 -1.40 -21.62
CA HIS A 344 10.91 -1.49 -20.61
C HIS A 344 12.33 -1.56 -21.20
N LYS A 345 12.49 -1.58 -22.53
CA LYS A 345 13.78 -1.75 -23.23
C LYS A 345 14.50 -3.06 -22.90
N ASN A 346 13.73 -4.12 -22.67
CA ASN A 346 14.22 -5.49 -22.42
C ASN A 346 14.11 -6.40 -23.65
N GLU A 347 13.39 -5.95 -24.69
CA GLU A 347 13.20 -6.67 -25.94
C GLU A 347 13.54 -5.77 -27.11
N ASP A 348 14.47 -6.22 -27.94
CA ASP A 348 14.92 -5.45 -29.11
C ASP A 348 14.41 -6.07 -30.41
N LEU A 349 13.97 -7.34 -30.36
CA LEU A 349 13.48 -8.08 -31.51
C LEU A 349 12.05 -7.67 -31.91
N THR A 350 11.68 -7.99 -33.15
CA THR A 350 10.28 -8.00 -33.59
C THR A 350 9.50 -9.06 -32.79
N PHE A 351 8.17 -9.02 -32.82
CA PHE A 351 7.39 -10.02 -32.07
C PHE A 351 7.62 -11.41 -32.65
N GLU A 352 7.72 -11.52 -33.97
CA GLU A 352 7.97 -12.71 -34.76
C GLU A 352 9.32 -13.35 -34.41
N ASP A 353 10.40 -12.56 -34.48
CA ASP A 353 11.74 -13.03 -34.11
C ASP A 353 11.83 -13.41 -32.63
N ALA A 354 11.10 -12.68 -31.78
CA ALA A 354 11.07 -12.94 -30.35
C ALA A 354 10.42 -14.30 -30.05
N ILE A 355 9.26 -14.61 -30.63
CA ILE A 355 8.59 -15.89 -30.38
C ILE A 355 9.34 -17.06 -31.00
N GLU A 356 10.02 -16.86 -32.13
CA GLU A 356 10.85 -17.89 -32.77
C GLU A 356 12.07 -18.26 -31.90
N LYS A 357 12.77 -17.24 -31.37
CA LYS A 357 13.94 -17.44 -30.49
C LYS A 357 13.59 -17.74 -29.04
N GLU A 358 12.31 -17.79 -28.68
CA GLU A 358 11.88 -17.95 -27.29
C GLU A 358 12.44 -19.23 -26.66
N SER A 359 12.30 -20.37 -27.34
CA SER A 359 12.69 -21.69 -26.83
C SER A 359 14.17 -21.77 -26.49
N GLU A 360 15.02 -21.19 -27.34
CA GLU A 360 16.46 -21.07 -27.12
C GLU A 360 16.76 -20.16 -25.92
N ARG A 361 16.10 -18.99 -25.86
CA ARG A 361 16.37 -17.96 -24.83
C ARG A 361 15.96 -18.36 -23.41
N ILE A 362 15.05 -19.32 -23.25
CA ILE A 362 14.58 -19.80 -21.94
C ILE A 362 15.06 -21.22 -21.61
N LYS A 363 15.87 -21.83 -22.49
CA LYS A 363 16.34 -23.22 -22.35
C LYS A 363 17.06 -23.42 -21.01
N GLY A 364 16.72 -24.50 -20.31
CA GLY A 364 17.36 -24.88 -19.04
C GLY A 364 16.93 -24.06 -17.81
N GLU A 365 16.25 -22.92 -17.97
CA GLU A 365 15.95 -22.05 -16.81
C GLU A 365 14.99 -22.69 -15.79
N ILE A 366 14.07 -23.54 -16.23
CA ILE A 366 13.19 -24.27 -15.30
C ILE A 366 14.01 -25.22 -14.42
N GLU A 367 14.97 -25.94 -15.00
CA GLU A 367 15.87 -26.84 -14.28
C GLU A 367 16.75 -26.06 -13.30
N GLU A 368 17.25 -24.90 -13.71
CA GLU A 368 18.00 -24.00 -12.82
C GLU A 368 17.15 -23.48 -11.65
N MET A 369 15.89 -23.11 -11.89
CA MET A 369 14.96 -22.67 -10.84
C MET A 369 14.62 -23.79 -9.86
N LEU A 370 14.56 -25.04 -10.34
CA LEU A 370 14.37 -26.22 -9.49
C LEU A 370 15.60 -26.50 -8.62
N ASN A 371 16.80 -26.38 -9.19
CA ASN A 371 18.06 -26.67 -8.51
C ASN A 371 18.49 -25.56 -7.54
N ASN A 372 18.17 -24.30 -7.84
CA ASN A 372 18.47 -23.17 -6.98
C ASN A 372 17.18 -22.52 -6.45
N LYS A 373 16.89 -22.76 -5.18
CA LYS A 373 15.67 -22.29 -4.50
C LYS A 373 15.48 -20.75 -4.55
N ASN A 374 16.51 -19.96 -4.80
CA ASN A 374 16.38 -18.49 -4.88
C ASN A 374 16.47 -17.96 -6.31
N ASN A 375 16.59 -18.83 -7.30
CA ASN A 375 16.57 -18.44 -8.70
C ASN A 375 15.12 -18.28 -9.16
N SER A 376 14.79 -17.12 -9.72
CA SER A 376 13.46 -16.83 -10.27
C SER A 376 13.42 -16.86 -11.80
N GLY A 377 14.47 -17.38 -12.45
CA GLY A 377 14.68 -17.27 -13.89
C GLY A 377 15.13 -15.88 -14.30
N ARG A 378 16.04 -15.80 -15.27
CA ARG A 378 16.52 -14.52 -15.82
C ARG A 378 15.70 -14.14 -17.04
N ASN A 379 15.52 -15.07 -17.96
CA ASN A 379 14.80 -14.86 -19.20
C ASN A 379 13.36 -15.35 -19.11
N TYR A 380 13.08 -16.45 -18.40
CA TYR A 380 11.72 -17.03 -18.39
C TYR A 380 10.65 -16.00 -17.98
N PRO A 381 10.80 -15.21 -16.89
CA PRO A 381 9.81 -14.20 -16.51
C PRO A 381 9.58 -13.09 -17.54
N HIS A 382 10.56 -12.84 -18.41
CA HIS A 382 10.60 -11.68 -19.31
C HIS A 382 10.42 -12.07 -20.79
N ARG A 383 10.77 -13.29 -21.18
CA ARG A 383 10.91 -13.71 -22.58
C ARG A 383 10.06 -14.93 -22.95
N ALA A 384 9.44 -15.60 -21.98
CA ALA A 384 8.47 -16.66 -22.24
C ALA A 384 7.12 -16.06 -22.66
N TYR A 385 7.01 -15.57 -23.89
CA TYR A 385 5.78 -15.01 -24.46
C TYR A 385 4.79 -16.10 -24.86
N ILE A 386 5.24 -17.15 -25.53
CA ILE A 386 4.38 -18.25 -25.98
C ILE A 386 4.15 -19.24 -24.84
N LYS A 387 5.22 -19.71 -24.19
CA LYS A 387 5.16 -20.72 -23.13
C LYS A 387 4.35 -20.30 -21.92
N SER A 388 4.37 -19.01 -21.55
CA SER A 388 3.51 -18.53 -20.45
C SER A 388 2.02 -18.56 -20.78
N GLY A 389 1.63 -18.69 -22.06
CA GLY A 389 0.25 -18.90 -22.51
C GLY A 389 -0.22 -20.36 -22.46
N GLU A 390 0.68 -21.31 -22.23
CA GLU A 390 0.34 -22.73 -22.02
C GLU A 390 -0.15 -22.94 -20.58
N TYR A 391 -1.35 -22.43 -20.28
CA TYR A 391 -1.83 -22.27 -18.90
C TYR A 391 -1.99 -23.59 -18.13
N LEU A 392 -2.40 -24.66 -18.81
CA LEU A 392 -2.76 -25.92 -18.16
C LEU A 392 -1.58 -26.53 -17.36
N GLU A 393 -0.39 -26.57 -17.95
CA GLU A 393 0.80 -27.13 -17.29
C GLU A 393 1.25 -26.30 -16.09
N GLN A 394 0.93 -25.01 -16.08
CA GLN A 394 1.24 -24.10 -14.98
C GLN A 394 0.22 -24.20 -13.83
N ILE A 395 -1.05 -24.50 -14.14
CA ILE A 395 -2.13 -24.61 -13.15
C ILE A 395 -2.13 -25.98 -12.47
N LYS A 396 -1.79 -27.05 -13.20
CA LYS A 396 -1.78 -28.44 -12.69
C LYS A 396 -1.04 -28.59 -11.35
N PRO A 397 0.18 -28.07 -11.15
CA PRO A 397 0.88 -28.16 -9.87
C PRO A 397 0.11 -27.54 -8.70
N TRP A 398 -0.62 -26.44 -8.94
CA TRP A 398 -1.44 -25.79 -7.93
C TRP A 398 -2.67 -26.63 -7.59
N MET A 399 -3.39 -27.11 -8.60
CA MET A 399 -4.61 -27.93 -8.40
C MET A 399 -4.34 -29.33 -7.84
N LYS A 400 -3.09 -29.80 -7.86
CA LYS A 400 -2.67 -31.01 -7.12
C LYS A 400 -2.56 -30.78 -5.61
N LEU A 401 -2.34 -29.54 -5.18
CA LEU A 401 -2.06 -29.20 -3.78
C LEU A 401 -3.25 -28.52 -3.08
N TYR A 402 -4.03 -27.74 -3.82
CA TYR A 402 -5.20 -27.06 -3.30
C TYR A 402 -6.48 -27.73 -3.83
N PRO A 403 -7.54 -27.81 -3.02
CA PRO A 403 -8.80 -28.39 -3.46
C PRO A 403 -9.49 -27.47 -4.49
N LYS A 404 -10.36 -28.03 -5.33
CA LYS A 404 -10.95 -27.33 -6.48
C LYS A 404 -11.76 -26.09 -6.07
N GLU A 405 -12.46 -26.17 -4.94
CA GLU A 405 -13.24 -25.09 -4.33
C GLU A 405 -12.40 -23.92 -3.79
N ASN A 406 -11.07 -24.09 -3.72
CA ASN A 406 -10.16 -23.00 -3.45
C ASN A 406 -9.72 -22.27 -4.71
N PHE A 407 -10.18 -22.65 -5.91
CA PHE A 407 -9.86 -21.93 -7.14
C PHE A 407 -11.01 -21.08 -7.67
N MET A 408 -10.67 -19.89 -8.15
CA MET A 408 -11.53 -19.10 -9.02
C MET A 408 -10.77 -18.76 -10.30
N PHE A 409 -11.30 -19.21 -11.43
CA PHE A 409 -10.80 -18.90 -12.77
C PHE A 409 -11.61 -17.75 -13.36
N ILE A 410 -10.93 -16.68 -13.76
CA ILE A 410 -11.56 -15.45 -14.24
C ILE A 410 -11.17 -15.22 -15.69
N ASN A 411 -12.16 -15.08 -16.57
CA ASN A 411 -11.93 -14.63 -17.94
C ASN A 411 -11.65 -13.12 -17.96
N SER A 412 -10.49 -12.72 -18.47
CA SER A 412 -10.06 -11.32 -18.50
C SER A 412 -10.94 -10.49 -19.42
N GLU A 413 -11.40 -11.05 -20.52
CA GLU A 413 -12.30 -10.44 -21.48
C GLU A 413 -13.64 -10.10 -20.82
N GLU A 414 -14.18 -11.03 -20.03
CA GLU A 414 -15.41 -10.80 -19.25
C GLU A 414 -15.20 -9.77 -18.14
N PHE A 415 -14.11 -9.88 -17.37
CA PHE A 415 -13.75 -8.87 -16.37
C PHE A 415 -13.60 -7.48 -16.98
N ASN A 416 -13.12 -7.40 -18.22
CA ASN A 416 -12.97 -6.15 -18.95
C ASN A 416 -14.28 -5.56 -19.45
N LYS A 417 -15.28 -6.40 -19.74
CA LYS A 417 -16.60 -6.03 -20.26
C LYS A 417 -17.57 -5.70 -19.11
N ASN A 418 -17.57 -6.54 -18.09
CA ASN A 418 -18.49 -6.49 -16.94
C ASN A 418 -17.70 -6.50 -15.61
N PRO A 419 -16.89 -5.47 -15.32
CA PRO A 419 -16.00 -5.48 -14.16
C PRO A 419 -16.73 -5.55 -12.82
N SER A 420 -17.89 -4.89 -12.69
CA SER A 420 -18.70 -4.93 -11.46
C SER A 420 -19.22 -6.34 -11.16
N LEU A 421 -19.71 -7.04 -12.18
CA LEU A 421 -20.22 -8.41 -12.04
C LEU A 421 -19.12 -9.36 -11.57
N VAL A 422 -17.97 -9.36 -12.27
CA VAL A 422 -16.85 -10.23 -11.91
C VAL A 422 -16.26 -9.86 -10.55
N TYR A 423 -16.17 -8.56 -10.23
CA TYR A 423 -15.72 -8.11 -8.91
C TYR A 423 -16.60 -8.68 -7.79
N ASN A 424 -17.93 -8.58 -7.92
CA ASN A 424 -18.85 -9.13 -6.93
C ASN A 424 -18.74 -10.66 -6.80
N GLN A 425 -18.54 -11.38 -7.90
CA GLN A 425 -18.25 -12.82 -7.85
C GLN A 425 -16.97 -13.12 -7.05
N VAL A 426 -15.92 -12.31 -7.21
CA VAL A 426 -14.68 -12.45 -6.44
C VAL A 426 -14.93 -12.16 -4.95
N LEU A 427 -15.72 -11.14 -4.62
CA LEU A 427 -16.09 -10.85 -3.22
C LEU A 427 -16.78 -12.06 -2.58
N ILE A 428 -17.80 -12.62 -3.26
CA ILE A 428 -18.53 -13.81 -2.79
C ILE A 428 -17.58 -15.00 -2.62
N PHE A 429 -16.69 -15.24 -3.58
CA PHE A 429 -15.69 -16.32 -3.50
C PHE A 429 -14.73 -16.16 -2.31
N LEU A 430 -14.40 -14.92 -1.94
CA LEU A 430 -13.60 -14.60 -0.76
C LEU A 430 -14.43 -14.55 0.53
N GLY A 431 -15.74 -14.80 0.46
CA GLY A 431 -16.67 -14.73 1.58
C GLY A 431 -16.97 -13.30 2.06
N LEU A 432 -16.73 -12.29 1.23
CA LEU A 432 -16.96 -10.88 1.56
C LEU A 432 -18.38 -10.45 1.18
N ASP A 433 -18.92 -9.48 1.92
CA ASP A 433 -20.17 -8.82 1.58
C ASP A 433 -20.07 -8.13 0.20
N PRO A 434 -21.17 -8.01 -0.55
CA PRO A 434 -21.19 -7.18 -1.75
C PRO A 434 -20.78 -5.74 -1.45
N PHE A 435 -20.02 -5.15 -2.38
CA PHE A 435 -19.56 -3.77 -2.29
C PHE A 435 -19.47 -3.20 -3.69
N GLU A 436 -20.05 -2.03 -3.92
CA GLU A 436 -20.01 -1.38 -5.23
C GLU A 436 -18.94 -0.29 -5.25
N LEU A 437 -18.11 -0.30 -6.29
CA LEU A 437 -17.10 0.72 -6.49
C LEU A 437 -17.69 1.87 -7.30
N LYS A 438 -17.25 3.10 -7.00
CA LYS A 438 -17.65 4.29 -7.76
C LYS A 438 -17.26 4.20 -9.24
N ASN A 439 -16.09 3.61 -9.52
CA ASN A 439 -15.59 3.38 -10.86
C ASN A 439 -14.76 2.08 -10.91
N TYR A 440 -14.74 1.47 -12.09
CA TYR A 440 -13.92 0.30 -12.42
C TYR A 440 -12.89 0.69 -13.49
N GLU A 441 -12.08 1.68 -13.17
CA GLU A 441 -11.08 2.19 -14.10
C GLU A 441 -9.95 1.19 -14.35
N LYS A 442 -9.62 0.98 -15.62
CA LYS A 442 -8.54 0.07 -16.00
C LYS A 442 -7.19 0.70 -15.70
N ILE A 443 -6.45 0.03 -14.82
CA ILE A 443 -5.11 0.43 -14.44
C ILE A 443 -4.13 -0.08 -15.50
N ARG A 444 -3.31 0.84 -16.06
CA ARG A 444 -2.27 0.58 -17.08
C ARG A 444 -2.81 0.19 -18.47
N LYS A 445 -3.68 1.02 -19.05
CA LYS A 445 -4.05 0.92 -20.46
C LYS A 445 -2.86 1.28 -21.35
N ARG A 446 -2.47 0.37 -22.24
CA ARG A 446 -1.44 0.64 -23.27
C ARG A 446 -2.09 0.69 -24.64
N LYS A 447 -1.62 1.60 -25.48
CA LYS A 447 -1.89 1.61 -26.91
C LYS A 447 -0.63 1.11 -27.61
N TYR A 448 -0.78 0.11 -28.45
CA TYR A 448 0.29 -0.44 -29.26
C TYR A 448 -0.30 -0.87 -30.60
N GLU A 449 0.56 -0.99 -31.61
CA GLU A 449 0.19 -1.44 -32.95
C GLU A 449 -0.50 -2.80 -32.92
N LYS A 450 -1.31 -3.08 -33.95
CA LYS A 450 -1.93 -4.38 -34.06
C LYS A 450 -0.88 -5.41 -34.47
N MET A 451 -0.99 -6.62 -33.92
CA MET A 451 -0.20 -7.76 -34.36
C MET A 451 -0.44 -8.05 -35.84
N ASN A 452 0.60 -8.48 -36.55
CA ASN A 452 0.49 -9.04 -37.89
C ASN A 452 -0.57 -10.17 -37.94
N SER A 453 -1.48 -10.11 -38.92
CA SER A 453 -2.59 -11.05 -39.06
C SER A 453 -2.14 -12.49 -39.31
N ASP A 454 -1.06 -12.70 -40.06
CA ASP A 454 -0.58 -14.05 -40.39
C ASP A 454 0.10 -14.71 -39.19
N VAL A 455 0.79 -13.92 -38.38
CA VAL A 455 1.32 -14.38 -37.08
C VAL A 455 0.18 -14.76 -36.16
N ARG A 456 -0.89 -13.97 -36.12
CA ARG A 456 -2.08 -14.29 -35.33
C ARG A 456 -2.70 -15.62 -35.76
N LYS A 457 -2.85 -15.87 -37.07
CA LYS A 457 -3.38 -17.15 -37.59
C LYS A 457 -2.53 -18.35 -37.15
N LYS A 458 -1.21 -18.26 -37.27
CA LYS A 458 -0.29 -19.30 -36.79
C LYS A 458 -0.44 -19.56 -35.28
N LEU A 459 -0.59 -18.50 -34.49
CA LEU A 459 -0.78 -18.63 -33.04
C LEU A 459 -2.16 -19.20 -32.65
N ILE A 460 -3.21 -18.96 -33.44
CA ILE A 460 -4.51 -19.62 -33.25
C ILE A 460 -4.36 -21.13 -33.42
N GLU A 461 -3.72 -21.57 -34.50
CA GLU A 461 -3.47 -23.00 -34.74
C GLU A 461 -2.61 -23.62 -33.64
N TYR A 462 -1.56 -22.90 -33.22
CA TYR A 462 -0.67 -23.31 -32.14
C TYR A 462 -1.42 -23.50 -30.81
N TYR A 463 -2.21 -22.53 -30.37
CA TYR A 463 -2.86 -22.55 -29.06
C TYR A 463 -4.13 -23.39 -29.00
N ARG A 464 -4.79 -23.68 -30.13
CA ARG A 464 -6.03 -24.46 -30.19
C ARG A 464 -6.00 -25.74 -29.34
N PRO A 465 -5.03 -26.67 -29.48
CA PRO A 465 -4.99 -27.87 -28.64
C PRO A 465 -4.76 -27.56 -27.15
N TYR A 466 -4.00 -26.51 -26.82
CA TYR A 466 -3.77 -26.10 -25.43
C TYR A 466 -5.03 -25.51 -24.79
N ASN A 467 -5.78 -24.69 -25.53
CA ASN A 467 -7.04 -24.10 -25.11
C ASN A 467 -8.10 -25.19 -24.89
N GLN A 468 -8.26 -26.10 -25.85
CA GLN A 468 -9.20 -27.22 -25.73
C GLN A 468 -8.90 -28.10 -24.51
N ASN A 469 -7.63 -28.43 -24.28
CA ASN A 469 -7.21 -29.21 -23.11
C ASN A 469 -7.46 -28.46 -21.79
N LEU A 470 -7.18 -27.17 -21.76
CA LEU A 470 -7.47 -26.33 -20.59
C LEU A 470 -8.98 -26.27 -20.30
N PHE A 471 -9.80 -26.02 -21.31
CA PHE A 471 -11.24 -25.90 -21.16
C PHE A 471 -11.87 -27.20 -20.68
N LYS A 472 -11.46 -28.33 -21.27
CA LYS A 472 -11.86 -29.66 -20.83
C LYS A 472 -11.45 -29.93 -19.38
N PHE A 473 -10.23 -29.58 -19.00
CA PHE A 473 -9.71 -29.80 -17.65
C PHE A 473 -10.44 -28.95 -16.59
N LEU A 474 -10.73 -27.69 -16.90
CA LEU A 474 -11.43 -26.79 -15.99
C LEU A 474 -12.95 -27.00 -15.99
N GLY A 475 -13.50 -27.57 -17.06
CA GLY A 475 -14.95 -27.63 -17.30
C GLY A 475 -15.55 -26.26 -17.64
N ILE A 476 -14.76 -25.37 -18.25
CA ILE A 476 -15.14 -23.98 -18.58
C ILE A 476 -14.69 -23.70 -20.01
N ASN A 477 -15.51 -23.04 -20.82
CA ASN A 477 -15.13 -22.56 -22.15
C ASN A 477 -15.06 -21.03 -22.17
N PHE A 478 -13.94 -20.47 -22.62
CA PHE A 478 -13.74 -19.02 -22.72
C PHE A 478 -13.90 -18.49 -24.16
N ASN A 479 -14.19 -19.35 -25.14
CA ASN A 479 -14.39 -19.02 -26.56
C ASN A 479 -13.24 -18.20 -27.15
N TRP A 480 -12.00 -18.58 -26.87
CA TRP A 480 -10.81 -17.89 -27.42
C TRP A 480 -10.44 -18.35 -28.84
N ASP A 481 -11.00 -19.47 -29.29
CA ASP A 481 -10.72 -20.09 -30.59
C ASP A 481 -11.78 -19.76 -31.66
N GLU A 482 -12.84 -19.04 -31.25
CA GLU A 482 -13.86 -18.41 -32.13
C GLU A 482 -13.40 -17.01 -32.53
#